data_AF-A0A961ARC6-F1
#
_entry.id   AF-A0A961ARC6-F1
#
_cell.length_a   1.000
_cell.length_b   1.000
_cell.length_c   1.000
_cell.angle_alpha   90.00
_cell.angle_beta   90.00
_cell.angle_gamma   90.00
#
_symmetry.space_group_name_H-M   'P 1'
#
loop_
_entity.id
_entity.type
_entity.pdbx_description
1 polymer ?
#
loop_
_entity_poly.entity_id
_entity_poly.type
_entity_poly.pdbx_seq_one_letter_code
_entity_poly.pdbx_strand_id
1 'polypeptide(L)'
;MSGGASENDTLTSTRHRVVTLMLRSLGAVSCSAFFAVMMPHAWMDRIHQRIGLGELPDLPMVAYLSRSLSLFYAWLGILVIWTSFEVDRHWRWIRVFAFTGLGVAIVQTAIDFLAPVPTWWLIAESGFLFGYFGLLAWLTRS
;
A
#
# COMPACT_ATOMS: atom_id res chain seq x y z
N MET A 1 12.72 16.63 38.78
CA MET A 1 11.63 16.03 37.98
C MET A 1 11.50 16.74 36.63
N SER A 2 12.57 16.79 35.81
CA SER A 2 12.63 17.56 34.55
C SER A 2 12.81 16.69 33.28
N GLY A 3 12.98 15.37 33.42
CA GLY A 3 13.28 14.49 32.27
C GLY A 3 12.07 14.05 31.43
N GLY A 4 10.85 14.09 32.00
CA GLY A 4 9.67 13.55 31.34
C GLY A 4 9.10 14.41 30.19
N ALA A 5 9.39 15.71 30.16
CA ALA A 5 8.92 16.60 29.09
C ALA A 5 9.74 16.40 27.81
N SER A 6 11.07 16.38 27.90
CA SER A 6 11.96 16.16 26.75
C SER A 6 11.80 14.77 26.12
N GLU A 7 11.51 13.75 26.93
CA GLU A 7 11.29 12.39 26.43
C GLU A 7 9.96 12.26 25.66
N ASN A 8 8.89 12.90 26.13
CA ASN A 8 7.60 12.88 25.44
C ASN A 8 7.62 13.66 24.11
N ASP A 9 8.34 14.79 24.07
CA ASP A 9 8.48 15.60 22.85
C ASP A 9 9.31 14.87 21.76
N THR A 10 10.31 14.09 22.18
CA THR A 10 11.13 13.31 21.24
C THR A 10 10.38 12.09 20.69
N LEU A 11 9.58 11.41 21.51
CA LEU A 11 8.74 10.28 21.09
C LEU A 11 7.66 10.71 20.10
N THR A 12 6.99 11.83 20.35
CA THR A 12 5.98 12.39 19.42
C THR A 12 6.60 12.82 18.10
N SER A 13 7.77 13.49 18.12
CA SER A 13 8.51 13.85 16.91
C SER A 13 8.95 12.62 16.09
N THR A 14 9.42 11.56 16.76
CA THR A 14 9.85 10.32 16.10
C THR A 14 8.68 9.60 15.46
N ARG A 15 7.58 9.42 16.19
CA ARG A 15 6.34 8.83 15.69
C ARG A 15 5.81 9.55 14.46
N HIS A 16 5.80 10.87 14.50
CA HIS A 16 5.35 11.71 13.38
C HIS A 16 6.22 11.50 12.13
N ARG A 17 7.54 11.44 12.31
CA ARG A 17 8.48 11.13 11.22
C ARG A 17 8.24 9.75 10.62
N VAL A 18 8.01 8.73 11.45
CA VAL A 18 7.74 7.36 10.97
C VAL A 18 6.45 7.32 10.16
N VAL A 19 5.35 7.89 10.67
CA VAL A 19 4.08 7.98 9.94
C VAL A 19 4.26 8.70 8.60
N THR A 20 4.98 9.82 8.60
CA THR A 20 5.28 10.57 7.37
C THR A 20 6.06 9.72 6.36
N LEU A 21 7.10 9.02 6.82
CA LEU A 21 7.92 8.16 5.96
C LEU A 21 7.12 7.00 5.39
N MET A 22 6.26 6.38 6.20
CA MET A 22 5.34 5.34 5.75
C MET A 22 4.43 5.88 4.64
N LEU A 23 3.71 6.97 4.87
CA LEU A 23 2.83 7.55 3.84
C LEU A 23 3.59 7.87 2.55
N ARG A 24 4.80 8.44 2.65
CA ARG A 24 5.64 8.72 1.47
C ARG A 24 6.07 7.46 0.74
N SER A 25 6.48 6.41 1.46
CA SER A 25 6.90 5.16 0.82
C SER A 25 5.73 4.47 0.13
N LEU A 26 4.57 4.38 0.79
CA LEU A 26 3.35 3.84 0.17
C LEU A 26 2.96 4.64 -1.07
N GLY A 27 2.88 5.96 -0.95
CA GLY A 27 2.51 6.82 -2.05
C GLY A 27 3.51 6.76 -3.21
N ALA A 28 4.82 6.68 -2.93
CA ALA A 28 5.86 6.54 -3.96
C ALA A 28 5.77 5.19 -4.70
N VAL A 29 5.57 4.09 -3.97
CA VAL A 29 5.34 2.77 -4.56
C VAL A 29 4.07 2.78 -5.40
N SER A 30 2.98 3.36 -4.93
CA SER A 30 1.75 3.49 -5.70
C SER A 30 1.92 4.37 -6.95
N CYS A 31 2.69 5.46 -6.87
CA CYS A 31 2.99 6.30 -8.05
C CYS A 31 3.80 5.56 -9.12
N SER A 32 4.60 4.56 -8.75
CA SER A 32 5.30 3.73 -9.73
C SER A 32 4.34 2.98 -10.67
N ALA A 33 3.06 2.86 -10.30
CA ALA A 33 2.01 2.32 -11.17
C ALA A 33 1.81 3.14 -12.46
N PHE A 34 2.26 4.41 -12.54
CA PHE A 34 2.28 5.14 -13.82
C PHE A 34 3.10 4.39 -14.89
N PHE A 35 4.20 3.75 -14.49
CA PHE A 35 4.97 2.91 -15.40
C PHE A 35 4.18 1.67 -15.83
N ALA A 36 3.39 1.09 -14.92
CA ALA A 36 2.54 -0.07 -15.22
C ALA A 36 1.40 0.26 -16.21
N VAL A 37 0.87 1.49 -16.22
CA VAL A 37 -0.14 1.93 -17.20
C VAL A 37 0.39 1.82 -18.64
N MET A 38 1.65 2.16 -18.85
CA MET A 38 2.31 2.11 -20.17
C MET A 38 2.88 0.73 -20.49
N MET A 39 2.74 -0.25 -19.60
CA MET A 39 3.35 -1.56 -19.77
C MET A 39 2.72 -2.34 -20.95
N PRO A 40 3.55 -2.87 -21.87
CA PRO A 40 3.05 -3.75 -22.94
C PRO A 40 2.51 -5.08 -22.39
N HIS A 41 1.50 -5.65 -23.04
CA HIS A 41 0.95 -6.96 -22.67
C HIS A 41 2.03 -8.05 -22.59
N ALA A 42 2.96 -8.05 -23.54
CA ALA A 42 4.08 -9.00 -23.58
C ALA A 42 4.98 -8.95 -22.33
N TRP A 43 5.06 -7.82 -21.63
CA TRP A 43 5.84 -7.74 -20.39
C TRP A 43 5.08 -8.37 -19.23
N MET A 44 3.77 -8.10 -19.13
CA MET A 44 2.90 -8.70 -18.13
C MET A 44 2.83 -10.22 -18.30
N ASP A 45 2.66 -10.70 -19.53
CA ASP A 45 2.62 -12.13 -19.85
C ASP A 45 3.95 -12.84 -19.50
N ARG A 46 5.10 -12.24 -19.84
CA ARG A 46 6.41 -12.78 -19.41
C ARG A 46 6.55 -12.87 -17.90
N ILE A 47 6.04 -11.89 -17.15
CA ILE A 47 6.06 -11.92 -15.69
C ILE A 47 5.15 -13.04 -15.19
N HIS A 48 3.93 -13.13 -15.71
CA HIS A 48 2.92 -14.15 -15.37
C HIS A 48 3.46 -15.58 -15.56
N GLN A 49 4.17 -15.82 -16.66
CA GLN A 49 4.85 -17.10 -16.94
C GLN A 49 6.01 -17.35 -15.97
N ARG A 50 6.84 -16.35 -15.67
CA ARG A 50 8.00 -16.48 -14.75
C ARG A 50 7.59 -16.81 -13.32
N ILE A 51 6.46 -16.29 -12.86
CA ILE A 51 5.93 -16.54 -11.51
C ILE A 51 5.06 -17.79 -11.43
N GLY A 52 4.91 -18.53 -12.54
CA GLY A 52 4.19 -19.81 -12.58
C GLY A 52 2.67 -19.68 -12.65
N LEU A 53 2.13 -18.52 -13.04
CA LEU A 53 0.69 -18.31 -13.23
C LEU A 53 0.18 -18.71 -14.63
N GLY A 54 1.08 -19.08 -15.54
CA GLY A 54 0.75 -19.53 -16.90
C GLY A 54 0.68 -18.39 -17.92
N GLU A 55 -0.07 -18.58 -18.99
CA GLU A 55 -0.29 -17.54 -20.01
C GLU A 55 -1.30 -16.51 -19.53
N LEU A 56 -1.00 -15.23 -19.75
CA LEU A 56 -1.96 -14.17 -19.45
C LEU A 56 -3.03 -14.13 -20.55
N PRO A 57 -4.33 -14.22 -20.21
CA PRO A 57 -5.39 -14.20 -21.22
C PRO A 57 -5.38 -12.89 -22.02
N ASP A 58 -5.24 -12.99 -23.35
CA ASP A 58 -5.27 -11.84 -24.26
C ASP A 58 -6.71 -11.39 -24.53
N LEU A 59 -7.38 -10.93 -23.46
CA LEU A 59 -8.73 -10.42 -23.49
C LEU A 59 -8.70 -8.89 -23.32
N PRO A 60 -9.45 -8.13 -24.14
CA PRO A 60 -9.51 -6.66 -24.02
C PRO A 60 -9.84 -6.18 -22.60
N MET A 61 -10.68 -6.93 -21.87
CA MET A 61 -11.06 -6.62 -20.50
C MET A 61 -9.88 -6.70 -19.53
N VAL A 62 -8.99 -7.69 -19.66
CA VAL A 62 -7.80 -7.84 -18.79
C VAL A 62 -6.88 -6.63 -18.97
N ALA A 63 -6.63 -6.26 -20.23
CA ALA A 63 -5.79 -5.13 -20.58
C ALA A 63 -6.40 -3.77 -20.18
N TYR A 64 -7.72 -3.65 -20.20
CA TYR A 64 -8.43 -2.45 -19.74
C TYR A 64 -8.41 -2.34 -18.21
N LEU A 65 -8.75 -3.41 -17.49
CA LEU A 65 -8.80 -3.42 -16.04
C LEU A 65 -7.43 -3.22 -15.42
N SER A 66 -6.39 -3.90 -15.91
CA SER A 66 -5.02 -3.75 -15.36
C SER A 66 -4.49 -2.32 -15.48
N ARG A 67 -4.74 -1.66 -16.61
CA ARG A 67 -4.34 -0.26 -16.83
C ARG A 67 -5.17 0.73 -16.04
N SER A 68 -6.49 0.54 -16.01
CA SER A 68 -7.39 1.40 -15.23
C SER A 68 -7.08 1.31 -13.74
N LEU A 69 -6.82 0.09 -13.25
CA LEU A 69 -6.41 -0.14 -11.86
C LEU A 69 -5.05 0.47 -11.56
N SER A 70 -4.07 0.33 -12.47
CA SER A 70 -2.76 0.99 -12.32
C SER A 70 -2.87 2.52 -12.26
N LEU A 71 -3.72 3.12 -13.09
CA LEU A 71 -3.97 4.57 -13.06
C LEU A 71 -4.64 4.99 -11.75
N PHE A 72 -5.59 4.20 -11.26
CA PHE A 72 -6.24 4.43 -9.98
C PHE A 72 -5.26 4.40 -8.82
N TYR A 73 -4.35 3.40 -8.78
CA TYR A 73 -3.29 3.35 -7.78
C TYR A 73 -2.32 4.52 -7.90
N ALA A 74 -1.96 4.94 -9.11
CA ALA A 74 -1.09 6.08 -9.31
C ALA A 74 -1.72 7.38 -8.78
N TRP A 75 -3.00 7.59 -9.05
CA TRP A 75 -3.78 8.72 -8.53
C TRP A 75 -3.88 8.69 -6.99
N LEU A 76 -4.22 7.54 -6.41
CA LEU A 76 -4.23 7.37 -4.95
C LEU A 76 -2.84 7.63 -4.35
N GLY A 77 -1.77 7.19 -5.01
CA GLY A 77 -0.40 7.43 -4.60
C GLY A 77 -0.08 8.91 -4.46
N ILE A 78 -0.51 9.73 -5.43
CA ILE A 78 -0.37 11.20 -5.37
C ILE A 78 -1.10 11.76 -4.16
N LEU A 79 -2.35 11.33 -3.91
CA LEU A 79 -3.13 11.80 -2.75
C LEU A 79 -2.49 11.42 -1.42
N VAL A 80 -1.92 10.22 -1.31
CA VAL A 80 -1.22 9.75 -0.12
C VAL A 80 0.07 10.54 0.10
N ILE A 81 0.87 10.79 -0.95
CA ILE A 81 2.05 11.67 -0.86
C ILE A 81 1.62 13.07 -0.43
N TRP A 82 0.55 13.62 -1.00
CA TRP A 82 0.05 14.94 -0.66
C TRP A 82 -0.35 15.04 0.82
N THR A 83 -1.05 14.02 1.32
CA THR A 83 -1.41 13.89 2.74
C THR A 83 -0.18 13.85 3.65
N SER A 84 0.96 13.33 3.16
CA SER A 84 2.21 13.27 3.93
C SER A 84 2.88 14.63 4.20
N PHE A 85 2.47 15.71 3.52
CA PHE A 85 3.02 17.05 3.78
C PHE A 85 2.40 17.71 5.01
N GLU A 86 1.17 17.36 5.36
CA GLU A 86 0.42 17.96 6.47
C GLU A 86 -0.12 16.87 7.42
N VAL A 87 0.75 16.00 7.92
CA VAL A 87 0.37 14.83 8.74
C VAL A 87 -0.38 15.22 10.02
N ASP A 88 0.05 16.29 10.71
CA ASP A 88 -0.63 16.79 11.92
C ASP A 88 -2.08 17.19 11.65
N ARG A 89 -2.33 17.89 10.55
CA ARG A 89 -3.68 18.31 10.13
C ARG A 89 -4.55 17.12 9.74
N HIS A 90 -3.96 16.12 9.09
CA HIS A 90 -4.67 14.96 8.57
C HIS A 90 -4.67 13.76 9.52
N TRP A 91 -4.25 13.91 10.78
CA TRP A 91 -4.06 12.80 11.72
C TRP A 91 -5.29 11.88 11.85
N ARG A 92 -6.49 12.47 11.96
CA ARG A 92 -7.75 11.71 12.05
C ARG A 92 -8.03 10.92 10.77
N TRP A 93 -7.76 11.50 9.61
CA TRP A 93 -7.89 10.83 8.32
C TRP A 93 -6.88 9.71 8.15
N ILE A 94 -5.62 9.92 8.56
CA ILE A 94 -4.57 8.89 8.50
C ILE A 94 -4.92 7.72 9.43
N ARG A 95 -5.52 7.99 10.59
CA ARG A 95 -6.02 6.94 11.48
C ARG A 95 -7.12 6.12 10.82
N VAL A 96 -8.14 6.77 10.26
CA VAL A 96 -9.21 6.07 9.52
C VAL A 96 -8.61 5.24 8.39
N PHE A 97 -7.71 5.85 7.61
CA PHE A 97 -6.99 5.19 6.52
C PHE A 97 -6.22 3.94 6.99
N ALA A 98 -5.58 3.99 8.17
CA ALA A 98 -4.87 2.86 8.74
C ALA A 98 -5.81 1.70 9.10
N PHE A 99 -6.94 1.99 9.77
CA PHE A 99 -7.91 0.96 10.14
C PHE A 99 -8.67 0.41 8.93
N THR A 100 -9.05 1.26 7.97
CA THR A 100 -9.64 0.78 6.71
C THR A 100 -8.63 -0.03 5.91
N GLY A 101 -7.35 0.31 5.97
CA GLY A 101 -6.26 -0.46 5.35
C GLY A 101 -6.12 -1.87 5.93
N LEU A 102 -6.35 -2.05 7.24
CA LEU A 102 -6.47 -3.40 7.82
C LEU A 102 -7.68 -4.16 7.27
N GLY A 103 -8.81 -3.49 7.08
CA GLY A 103 -9.97 -4.08 6.39
C GLY A 103 -9.64 -4.51 4.96
N VAL A 104 -8.92 -3.67 4.21
CA VAL A 104 -8.42 -4.00 2.87
C VAL A 104 -7.48 -5.19 2.92
N ALA A 105 -6.57 -5.27 3.89
CA ALA A 105 -5.67 -6.42 4.04
C ALA A 105 -6.44 -7.74 4.20
N ILE A 106 -7.52 -7.74 4.99
CA ILE A 106 -8.39 -8.92 5.16
C ILE A 106 -9.06 -9.30 3.85
N VAL A 107 -9.69 -8.33 3.17
CA VAL A 107 -10.41 -8.59 1.90
C VAL A 107 -9.44 -9.05 0.81
N GLN A 108 -8.28 -8.42 0.70
CA GLN A 108 -7.24 -8.80 -0.26
C GLN A 108 -6.75 -10.23 -0.01
N THR A 109 -6.45 -10.57 1.25
CA THR A 109 -6.05 -11.94 1.64
C THR A 109 -7.13 -12.97 1.24
N ALA A 110 -8.41 -12.64 1.40
CA ALA A 110 -9.49 -13.51 0.99
C ALA A 110 -9.58 -13.67 -0.54
N ILE A 111 -9.35 -12.59 -1.30
CA ILE A 111 -9.27 -12.62 -2.77
C ILE A 111 -8.10 -13.51 -3.20
N ASP A 112 -6.92 -13.32 -2.62
CA ASP A 112 -5.72 -14.10 -2.95
C ASP A 112 -5.85 -15.57 -2.54
N PHE A 113 -6.64 -15.88 -1.51
CA PHE A 113 -6.94 -17.27 -1.15
C PHE A 113 -7.89 -17.93 -2.17
N LEU A 114 -8.83 -17.15 -2.74
CA LEU A 114 -9.78 -17.62 -3.76
C LEU A 114 -9.17 -17.64 -5.17
N ALA A 115 -8.21 -16.75 -5.42
CA ALA A 115 -7.40 -16.76 -6.63
C ALA A 115 -6.37 -17.90 -6.51
N PRO A 116 -6.16 -18.72 -7.54
CA PRO A 116 -5.16 -19.80 -7.51
C PRO A 116 -3.71 -19.25 -7.63
N VAL A 117 -3.36 -18.25 -6.82
CA VAL A 117 -2.00 -17.70 -6.74
C VAL A 117 -1.10 -18.60 -5.88
N PRO A 118 0.23 -18.57 -6.08
CA PRO A 118 1.16 -19.34 -5.26
C PRO A 118 1.08 -18.98 -3.77
N THR A 119 1.19 -19.96 -2.88
CA THR A 119 1.08 -19.72 -1.42
C THR A 119 2.14 -18.78 -0.87
N TRP A 120 3.35 -18.75 -1.46
CA TRP A 120 4.39 -17.80 -1.06
C TRP A 120 4.00 -16.36 -1.37
N TRP A 121 3.25 -16.13 -2.46
CA TRP A 121 2.72 -14.82 -2.84
C TRP A 121 1.70 -14.37 -1.80
N LEU A 122 0.72 -15.24 -1.49
CA LEU A 122 -0.30 -14.98 -0.48
C LEU A 122 0.32 -14.58 0.86
N ILE A 123 1.31 -15.34 1.34
CA ILE A 123 1.97 -15.06 2.63
C ILE A 123 2.72 -13.73 2.58
N ALA A 124 3.46 -13.46 1.50
CA ALA A 124 4.22 -12.23 1.34
C ALA A 124 3.31 -11.00 1.28
N GLU A 125 2.26 -11.05 0.47
CA GLU A 125 1.30 -9.95 0.29
C GLU A 125 0.50 -9.69 1.57
N SER A 126 -0.08 -10.74 2.16
CA SER A 126 -0.82 -10.63 3.41
C SER A 126 0.06 -10.12 4.55
N GLY A 127 1.25 -10.70 4.72
CA GLY A 127 2.20 -10.32 5.77
C GLY A 127 2.63 -8.86 5.63
N PHE A 128 2.91 -8.41 4.40
CA PHE A 128 3.24 -7.01 4.13
C PHE A 128 2.08 -6.07 4.47
N LEU A 129 0.86 -6.36 3.99
CA LEU A 129 -0.31 -5.51 4.22
C LEU A 129 -0.67 -5.42 5.71
N PHE A 130 -0.75 -6.55 6.41
CA PHE A 130 -1.03 -6.57 7.85
C PHE A 130 0.07 -5.89 8.67
N GLY A 131 1.33 -6.13 8.35
CA GLY A 131 2.46 -5.49 9.03
C GLY A 131 2.46 -3.98 8.82
N TYR A 132 2.28 -3.54 7.57
CA TYR A 132 2.29 -2.13 7.22
C TYR A 132 1.12 -1.36 7.82
N PHE A 133 -0.12 -1.81 7.60
CA PHE A 133 -1.31 -1.13 8.14
C PHE A 133 -1.47 -1.33 9.65
N GLY A 134 -1.03 -2.47 10.19
CA GLY A 134 -1.00 -2.72 11.64
C GLY A 134 -0.04 -1.78 12.35
N LEU A 135 1.16 -1.58 11.81
CA LEU A 135 2.11 -0.60 12.32
C LEU A 135 1.55 0.82 12.22
N LEU A 136 0.94 1.18 11.10
CA LEU A 136 0.34 2.52 10.93
C LEU A 136 -0.82 2.74 11.90
N ALA A 137 -1.68 1.75 12.12
CA ALA A 137 -2.79 1.80 13.07
C ALA A 137 -2.26 1.92 14.51
N TRP A 138 -1.23 1.15 14.86
CA TRP A 138 -0.57 1.25 16.16
C TRP A 138 0.07 2.63 16.36
N LEU A 139 0.76 3.16 15.35
CA LEU A 139 1.34 4.50 15.34
C LEU A 139 0.30 5.61 15.22
N THR A 140 -0.99 5.33 15.03
CA THR A 140 -2.04 6.37 15.01
C THR A 140 -3.05 6.21 16.14
N ARG A 141 -3.01 5.09 16.89
CA ARG A 141 -3.73 4.92 18.16
C ARG A 141 -3.19 5.91 19.18
N SER A 142 -3.94 6.98 19.41
CA SER A 142 -3.64 8.06 20.35
C SER A 142 -4.97 8.63 20.82
#